data_AF-A0A2X5NMF7-F1
#
_entry.id   AF-A0A2X5NMF7-F1
#
_cell.length_a   1.000
_cell.length_b   1.000
_cell.length_c   1.000
_cell.angle_alpha   90.00
_cell.angle_beta   90.00
_cell.angle_gamma   90.00
#
_symmetry.space_group_name_H-M   'P 1'
#
loop_
_entity.id
_entity.type
_entity.pdbx_description
1 polymer ?
#
loop_
_entity_poly.entity_id
_entity_poly.type
_entity_poly.pdbx_seq_one_letter_code
_entity_poly.pdbx_strand_id
1 'polypeptide(L)' 'MIDTTLPLTDLHRHLDGNIRANTILELGREFNIALPANDLPSLLPHVQVMSTQPDLVSFLQKLDWVSKS' A
#
# COMPACT_ATOMS: atom_id res chain seq x y z
N MET A 1 -18.62 -14.46 -12.58
CA MET A 1 -18.88 -13.02 -12.80
C MET A 1 -19.54 -12.49 -11.54
N ILE A 2 -19.28 -11.24 -11.14
CA ILE A 2 -20.00 -10.62 -10.02
C ILE A 2 -21.47 -10.48 -10.43
N ASP A 3 -22.39 -10.90 -9.58
CA ASP A 3 -23.83 -10.68 -9.76
C ASP A 3 -24.15 -9.23 -9.44
N THR A 4 -24.58 -8.46 -10.44
CA THR A 4 -24.90 -7.04 -10.30
C THR A 4 -26.28 -6.77 -9.72
N THR A 5 -27.07 -7.81 -9.46
CA THR A 5 -28.40 -7.70 -8.82
C THR A 5 -28.34 -7.77 -7.30
N LEU A 6 -27.20 -8.16 -6.72
CA LEU A 6 -26.97 -8.21 -5.28
C LEU A 6 -25.93 -7.17 -4.85
N PRO A 7 -26.07 -6.55 -3.65
CA PRO A 7 -25.01 -5.72 -3.09
C PRO A 7 -23.73 -6.54 -2.87
N LEU A 8 -22.59 -5.99 -3.29
CA LEU A 8 -21.27 -6.61 -3.10
C LEU A 8 -20.61 -6.07 -1.83
N THR A 9 -20.21 -6.98 -0.94
CA THR A 9 -19.50 -6.65 0.30
C THR A 9 -18.09 -7.23 0.30
N ASP A 10 -17.16 -6.51 0.93
CA ASP A 10 -15.80 -6.97 1.23
C ASP A 10 -15.62 -6.96 2.75
N LEU A 11 -15.52 -8.15 3.35
CA LEU A 11 -15.59 -8.32 4.81
C LEU A 11 -14.20 -8.34 5.46
N HIS A 12 -13.13 -8.51 4.68
CA HIS A 12 -11.77 -8.57 5.19
C HIS A 12 -10.88 -7.64 4.36
N ARG A 13 -10.95 -6.35 4.70
CA ARG A 13 -10.15 -5.31 4.06
C ARG A 13 -9.40 -4.48 5.10
N HIS A 14 -8.08 -4.51 5.02
CA HIS A 14 -7.21 -3.67 5.85
C HIS A 14 -7.15 -2.27 5.24
N LEU A 15 -7.62 -1.26 5.96
CA LEU A 15 -7.60 0.13 5.48
C LEU A 15 -6.18 0.67 5.35
N ASP A 16 -5.38 0.46 6.40
CA ASP A 16 -3.95 0.77 6.49
C ASP A 16 -3.11 -0.03 5.47
N GLY A 17 -3.52 -1.24 5.13
CA GLY A 17 -2.94 -2.00 4.01
C GLY A 17 -3.40 -1.59 2.61
N ASN A 18 -4.22 -0.54 2.46
CA ASN A 18 -4.82 -0.14 1.18
C ASN A 18 -4.58 1.33 0.82
N ILE A 19 -3.57 1.97 1.40
CA ILE A 19 -3.22 3.36 1.02
C ILE A 19 -2.66 3.39 -0.40
N ARG A 20 -3.16 4.33 -1.20
CA ARG A 20 -2.68 4.56 -2.57
C ARG A 20 -1.24 5.04 -2.52
N ALA A 21 -0.35 4.48 -3.33
CA ALA A 21 1.05 4.89 -3.39
C ALA A 21 1.23 6.40 -3.70
N ASN A 22 0.34 6.99 -4.50
CA ASN A 22 0.35 8.44 -4.74
C ASN A 22 0.06 9.26 -3.47
N THR A 23 -0.85 8.79 -2.61
CA THR A 23 -1.13 9.42 -1.31
C THR A 23 0.09 9.33 -0.38
N ILE A 24 0.84 8.22 -0.40
CA ILE A 24 2.10 8.10 0.36
C ILE A 24 3.10 9.17 -0.11
N LEU A 25 3.26 9.37 -1.43
CA LEU A 25 4.15 10.42 -1.98
C LEU A 25 3.73 11.83 -1.58
N GLU A 26 2.44 12.14 -1.69
CA GLU A 26 1.89 13.45 -1.39
C GLU A 26 2.08 13.80 0.10
N LEU A 27 1.68 12.90 0.99
CA LEU A 27 1.83 13.11 2.43
C LEU A 27 3.30 13.13 2.87
N GLY A 28 4.15 12.29 2.27
CA GLY A 28 5.59 12.33 2.54
C GLY A 28 6.22 13.68 2.18
N ARG A 29 5.77 14.32 1.09
CA ARG A 29 6.19 15.69 0.72
C ARG A 29 5.61 16.73 1.68
N GLU A 30 4.31 16.64 2.00
CA GLU A 30 3.62 17.58 2.89
C GLU A 30 4.26 17.65 4.27
N PHE A 31 4.59 16.49 4.85
CA PHE A 31 5.18 16.38 6.18
C PHE A 31 6.70 16.29 6.19
N ASN A 32 7.35 16.45 5.03
CA ASN A 32 8.81 16.36 4.86
C ASN A 32 9.43 15.05 5.42
N ILE A 33 8.74 13.92 5.17
CA ILE A 33 9.19 12.56 5.52
C ILE A 33 10.03 12.01 4.37
N ALA A 34 11.23 11.52 4.68
CA ALA A 34 12.10 10.90 3.70
C ALA A 34 11.51 9.55 3.22
N LEU A 35 11.13 9.50 1.95
CA LEU A 35 10.67 8.31 1.24
C LEU A 35 11.83 7.65 0.46
N PRO A 36 11.72 6.35 0.10
CA PRO A 36 12.78 5.67 -0.64
C PRO A 36 12.81 6.03 -2.14
N ALA A 37 11.85 6.86 -2.57
CA ALA A 37 11.56 7.21 -3.95
C ALA A 37 10.79 8.53 -4.01
N ASN A 38 10.95 9.28 -5.11
CA ASN A 38 10.37 10.62 -5.28
C ASN A 38 9.27 10.68 -6.36
N ASP A 39 9.00 9.57 -7.04
CA ASP A 39 8.00 9.42 -8.07
C ASP A 39 7.27 8.07 -7.94
N LEU A 40 6.12 7.94 -8.59
CA LEU A 40 5.26 6.77 -8.44
C LEU A 40 5.92 5.47 -8.94
N PRO A 41 6.47 5.41 -10.18
CA PRO A 41 7.17 4.22 -10.66
C PRO A 41 8.28 3.73 -9.74
N SER A 42 9.09 4.65 -9.20
CA SER A 42 10.19 4.29 -8.29
C SER A 42 9.71 3.90 -6.89
N LEU A 43 8.54 4.35 -6.44
CA LEU A 43 7.99 4.01 -5.13
C LEU A 43 7.32 2.62 -5.08
N LEU A 44 6.67 2.19 -6.18
CA LEU A 44 5.89 0.94 -6.21
C LEU A 44 6.65 -0.28 -5.66
N PRO A 45 7.92 -0.54 -6.01
CA PRO A 45 8.65 -1.69 -5.47
C PRO A 45 8.81 -1.68 -3.95
N HIS A 46 8.67 -0.53 -3.29
CA HIS A 46 8.81 -0.40 -1.83
C HIS A 46 7.50 -0.63 -1.08
N VAL A 47 6.36 -0.31 -1.69
CA VAL A 47 5.04 -0.30 -1.03
C VAL A 47 4.07 -1.36 -1.58
N GLN A 48 4.49 -2.08 -2.62
CA GLN A 48 3.74 -3.17 -3.24
C GLN A 48 4.56 -4.46 -3.25
N VAL A 49 3.87 -5.59 -3.15
CA VAL A 49 4.47 -6.92 -3.33
C VAL A 49 4.65 -7.19 -4.82
N MET A 50 5.92 -7.26 -5.27
CA MET A 50 6.27 -7.48 -6.68
C MET A 50 6.48 -8.97 -7.02
N SER A 51 6.74 -9.79 -6.01
CA SER A 51 6.94 -11.23 -6.08
C SER A 51 6.48 -11.88 -4.78
N THR A 52 6.24 -13.19 -4.80
CA THR A 52 5.87 -13.95 -3.59
C THR A 52 6.91 -13.75 -2.49
N GLN A 53 6.45 -13.48 -1.27
CA GLN A 53 7.30 -13.34 -0.10
C GLN A 53 7.46 -14.70 0.61
N PRO A 54 8.60 -14.97 1.24
CA PRO A 54 8.89 -16.27 1.85
C PRO A 54 8.01 -16.60 3.06
N ASP A 55 7.46 -15.58 3.72
CA ASP A 55 6.62 -15.71 4.91
C ASP A 55 5.72 -14.47 5.12
N LEU A 56 4.82 -14.58 6.10
CA LEU A 56 3.88 -13.51 6.47
C LEU A 56 4.60 -12.24 6.93
N VAL A 57 5.66 -12.38 7.73
CA VAL A 57 6.36 -11.22 8.30
C VAL A 57 7.01 -10.40 7.18
N SER A 58 7.60 -11.08 6.20
CA SER A 58 8.18 -10.48 5.00
C SER A 58 7.13 -9.78 4.13
N PHE A 59 5.91 -10.33 4.04
CA PHE A 59 4.79 -9.64 3.39
C PHE A 59 4.40 -8.35 4.13
N LEU A 60 4.32 -8.40 5.46
CA LEU A 60 3.90 -7.27 6.28
C LEU A 60 4.83 -6.05 6.20
N GLN A 61 6.13 -6.25 5.92
CA GLN A 61 7.11 -5.16 5.76
C GLN A 61 6.76 -4.15 4.64
N LYS A 62 5.94 -4.54 3.65
CA LYS A 62 5.47 -3.59 2.62
C LYS A 62 4.56 -2.50 3.16
N LEU A 63 3.91 -2.75 4.31
CA LEU A 63 3.01 -1.81 4.94
C LEU A 63 3.75 -0.75 5.78
N ASP A 64 5.04 -0.91 6.08
CA ASP A 64 5.77 0.00 6.97
C ASP A 64 5.82 1.45 6.45
N TRP A 65 5.78 1.65 5.13
CA TRP A 65 5.77 2.99 4.52
C TRP A 65 4.43 3.73 4.66
N VAL A 66 3.38 3.02 5.08
CA VAL A 66 2.05 3.58 5.34
C VAL A 66 1.99 4.19 6.74
N SER A 67 2.69 3.61 7.70
CA SER A 67 2.62 3.96 9.13
C SER A 67 3.88 4.65 9.67
N LYS A 68 4.84 4.96 8.81
CA LYS A 68 6.12 5.55 9.23
C LYS A 68 5.91 6.97 9.75
N SER A 69 6.01 7.13 11.07
CA SER A 69 6.06 8.41 11.81
C SER A 69 7.49 8.89 11.98
#